data_AF-A0A2W4MR30-F1
#
_entry.id   AF-A0A2W4MR30-F1
#
_cell.length_a   1.000
_cell.length_b   1.000
_cell.length_c   1.000
_cell.angle_alpha   90.00
_cell.angle_beta   90.00
_cell.angle_gamma   90.00
#
_symmetry.space_group_name_H-M   'P 1'
#
loop_
_entity.id
_entity.type
_entity.pdbx_description
1 polymer ?
#
loop_
_entity_poly.entity_id
_entity_poly.type
_entity_poly.pdbx_seq_one_letter_code
_entity_poly.pdbx_strand_id
1 'polypeptide(L)'
;MIVLALTLVIAPWIALQAGTETGPLEREARAIERSLRCPVCEGQSVADSNSSVALEMREEIREMLAQGKTRDEILQYYVNRYGEWILYMPPPRGVFLLGWFLPFLAVAAGGWVVYRWLRARAGTEGTRSPASARAAPAPEDGTPGEDGEGAGDGVDWQRELSRWM
;
A
#
# COMPACT_ATOMS: atom_id res chain seq x y z
N MET A 1 15.62 -16.82 48.47
CA MET A 1 16.43 -17.50 47.44
C MET A 1 16.00 -17.11 46.03
N ILE A 2 14.74 -17.36 45.61
CA ILE A 2 14.26 -17.03 44.24
C ILE A 2 14.19 -15.50 43.99
N VAL A 3 13.76 -14.71 44.97
CA VAL A 3 13.68 -13.23 44.85
C VAL A 3 15.06 -12.59 44.69
N LEU A 4 16.08 -13.09 45.41
CA LEU A 4 17.48 -12.64 45.32
C LEU A 4 18.12 -12.99 43.97
N ALA A 5 17.80 -14.17 43.42
CA ALA A 5 18.27 -14.59 42.10
C ALA A 5 17.64 -13.76 40.96
N LEU A 6 16.35 -13.42 41.06
CA LEU A 6 15.66 -12.55 40.09
C LEU A 6 16.25 -11.13 40.09
N THR A 7 16.52 -10.55 41.26
CA THR A 7 17.14 -9.21 41.32
C THR A 7 18.55 -9.18 40.76
N LEU A 8 19.34 -10.26 40.93
CA LEU A 8 20.71 -10.34 40.44
C LEU A 8 20.81 -10.44 38.90
N VAL A 9 19.76 -10.97 38.26
CA VAL A 9 19.70 -11.11 36.80
C VAL A 9 19.07 -9.88 36.15
N ILE A 10 18.09 -9.23 36.80
CA ILE A 10 17.41 -8.05 36.25
C ILE A 10 18.28 -6.79 36.33
N ALA A 11 19.09 -6.63 37.39
CA ALA A 11 19.96 -5.46 37.56
C ALA A 11 20.98 -5.25 36.41
N PRO A 12 21.75 -6.27 35.96
CA PRO A 12 22.63 -6.11 34.80
C PRO A 12 21.86 -5.90 33.50
N TRP A 13 20.63 -6.41 33.37
CA TRP A 13 19.77 -6.13 32.21
C TRP A 13 19.34 -4.66 32.13
N ILE A 14 19.04 -4.02 33.27
CA ILE A 14 18.71 -2.59 33.34
C ILE A 14 19.96 -1.74 33.08
N ALA A 15 21.12 -2.13 33.63
CA ALA A 15 22.37 -1.42 33.42
C ALA A 15 22.85 -1.47 31.96
N LEU A 16 22.60 -2.56 31.23
CA LEU A 16 22.85 -2.64 29.79
C LEU A 16 21.85 -1.83 28.95
N GLN A 17 20.65 -1.56 29.46
CA GLN A 17 19.64 -0.76 28.73
C GLN A 17 19.74 0.76 28.99
N ALA A 18 20.60 1.20 29.91
CA ALA A 18 21.01 2.60 30.04
C ALA A 18 21.97 2.99 28.90
N GLY A 19 21.57 2.73 27.66
CA GLY A 19 22.29 3.12 26.46
C GLY A 19 22.34 4.63 26.34
N THR A 20 23.56 5.16 26.40
CA THR A 20 24.02 6.49 25.97
C THR A 20 22.94 7.56 25.79
N GLU A 21 22.92 8.53 26.71
CA GLU A 21 22.24 9.81 26.51
C GLU A 21 22.81 10.51 25.28
N THR A 22 22.31 10.12 24.12
CA THR A 22 22.68 10.72 22.87
C THR A 22 21.92 12.04 22.82
N GLY A 23 22.68 13.13 22.70
CA GLY A 23 22.13 14.48 22.75
C GLY A 23 20.97 14.65 21.75
N PRO A 24 20.11 15.66 21.94
CA PRO A 24 18.96 15.88 21.05
C PRO A 24 19.34 15.87 19.56
N LEU A 25 20.50 16.44 19.21
CA LEU A 25 21.08 16.40 17.86
C LEU A 25 21.37 14.99 17.35
N GLU A 26 21.95 14.11 18.16
CA GLU A 26 22.30 12.77 17.73
C GLU A 26 21.06 11.89 17.55
N ARG A 27 20.00 12.13 18.33
CA ARG A 27 18.69 11.47 18.12
C ARG A 27 18.06 11.91 16.80
N GLU A 28 18.15 13.20 16.49
CA GLU A 28 17.63 13.76 15.24
C GLU A 28 18.44 13.25 14.03
N ALA A 29 19.76 13.23 14.12
CA ALA A 29 20.64 12.63 13.12
C ALA A 29 20.23 11.18 12.85
N ARG A 30 20.09 10.35 13.90
CA ARG A 30 19.63 8.97 13.76
C ARG A 30 18.25 8.85 13.12
N ALA A 31 17.32 9.76 13.42
CA ALA A 31 15.98 9.73 12.82
C ALA A 31 16.04 10.02 11.31
N ILE A 32 16.93 10.92 10.88
CA ILE A 32 17.19 11.21 9.46
C ILE A 32 17.86 10.02 8.79
N GLU A 33 18.93 9.48 9.38
CA GLU A 33 19.68 8.33 8.87
C GLU A 33 18.76 7.11 8.62
N ARG A 34 17.78 6.84 9.50
CA ARG A 34 16.80 5.75 9.33
C ARG A 34 15.81 6.00 8.20
N SER A 35 15.53 7.26 7.88
CA SER A 35 14.62 7.63 6.80
C SER A 35 15.27 7.58 5.41
N LEU A 36 16.58 7.40 5.35
CA LEU A 36 17.37 7.30 4.13
C LEU A 36 17.83 5.85 3.89
N ARG A 37 17.71 5.38 2.65
CA ARG A 37 18.29 4.13 2.16
C ARG A 37 19.76 4.33 1.85
N CYS A 38 20.58 3.31 2.09
CA CYS A 38 21.95 3.32 1.60
C CYS A 38 21.95 3.01 0.09
N PRO A 39 22.54 3.87 -0.76
CA PRO A 39 22.45 3.69 -2.21
C PRO A 39 23.27 2.52 -2.76
N VAL A 40 24.23 2.03 -1.98
CA VAL A 40 25.16 0.95 -2.35
C VAL A 40 24.92 -0.34 -1.56
N CYS A 41 23.97 -0.33 -0.63
CA CYS A 41 23.71 -1.44 0.27
C CYS A 41 22.36 -2.08 -0.08
N GLU A 42 22.30 -3.41 -0.10
CA GLU A 42 21.07 -4.13 -0.43
C GLU A 42 20.03 -4.00 0.69
N GLY A 43 19.03 -3.14 0.46
CA GLY A 43 17.81 -3.08 1.29
C GLY A 43 17.99 -2.53 2.71
N GLN A 44 19.09 -1.84 3.00
CA GLN A 44 19.41 -1.31 4.33
C GLN A 44 19.30 0.22 4.39
N SER A 45 19.04 0.73 5.60
CA SER A 45 19.08 2.16 5.89
C SER A 45 20.52 2.67 6.05
N VAL A 46 20.72 3.98 5.90
CA VAL A 46 22.00 4.63 6.20
C VAL A 46 22.36 4.48 7.68
N ALA A 47 21.36 4.41 8.57
CA ALA A 47 21.59 4.22 10.00
C ALA A 47 22.15 2.83 10.35
N ASP A 48 21.70 1.79 9.63
CA ASP A 48 21.98 0.39 9.98
C ASP A 48 23.13 -0.21 9.16
N SER A 49 23.50 0.40 8.02
CA SER A 49 24.55 -0.13 7.18
C SER A 49 25.95 0.37 7.55
N ASN A 50 26.95 -0.51 7.40
CA ASN A 50 28.35 -0.22 7.71
C ASN A 50 29.22 -0.02 6.46
N SER A 51 28.62 0.44 5.36
CA SER A 51 29.38 0.80 4.16
C SER A 51 30.12 2.13 4.38
N SER A 52 31.21 2.34 3.66
CA SER A 52 31.94 3.63 3.68
C SER A 52 31.04 4.80 3.30
N VAL A 53 30.15 4.60 2.32
CA VAL A 53 29.16 5.59 1.89
C VAL A 53 28.16 5.92 3.00
N ALA A 54 27.68 4.91 3.73
CA ALA A 54 26.78 5.16 4.85
C ALA A 54 27.48 5.97 5.95
N LEU A 55 28.74 5.66 6.28
CA LEU A 55 29.51 6.41 7.28
C LEU A 55 29.69 7.89 6.88
N GLU A 56 30.05 8.15 5.62
CA GLU A 56 30.21 9.50 5.09
C GLU A 56 28.90 10.30 5.15
N MET A 57 27.78 9.69 4.74
CA MET A 57 26.45 10.32 4.84
C MET A 57 26.08 10.63 6.29
N ARG A 58 26.43 9.77 7.25
CA ARG A 58 26.14 9.98 8.67
C ARG A 58 26.94 11.17 9.23
N GLU A 59 28.20 11.32 8.84
CA GLU A 59 28.98 12.52 9.19
C GLU A 59 28.38 13.78 8.57
N GLU A 60 28.05 13.74 7.29
CA GLU A 60 27.45 14.88 6.57
C GLU A 60 26.11 15.31 7.19
N ILE A 61 25.25 14.37 7.58
CA ILE A 61 23.98 14.65 8.27
C ILE A 61 24.23 15.38 9.60
N ARG A 62 25.21 14.91 10.40
CA ARG A 62 25.55 15.58 11.67
C ARG A 62 26.08 16.99 11.43
N GLU A 63 26.89 17.18 10.40
CA GLU A 63 27.42 18.49 10.05
C GLU A 63 26.30 19.46 9.63
N MET A 64 25.39 19.01 8.76
CA MET A 64 24.23 19.82 8.36
C MET A 64 23.32 20.19 9.54
N LEU A 65 23.08 19.25 10.46
CA LEU A 65 22.33 19.53 11.68
C LEU A 65 23.06 20.54 12.59
N ALA A 66 24.38 20.43 12.72
CA ALA A 66 25.20 21.39 13.46
C ALA A 66 25.19 22.79 12.81
N GLN A 67 25.04 22.86 11.49
CA GLN A 67 24.83 24.10 10.74
C GLN A 67 23.40 24.67 10.89
N GLY A 68 22.51 24.01 11.64
CA GLY A 68 21.13 24.47 11.88
C GLY A 68 20.16 24.15 10.74
N LYS A 69 20.51 23.23 9.83
CA LYS A 69 19.60 22.76 8.79
C LYS A 69 18.46 21.95 9.40
N THR A 70 17.27 22.14 8.86
CA THR A 70 16.08 21.38 9.25
C THR A 70 16.09 19.98 8.63
N ARG A 71 15.38 19.05 9.25
CA ARG A 71 15.17 17.69 8.72
C ARG A 71 14.74 17.68 7.26
N ASP A 72 13.76 18.52 6.88
CA ASP A 72 13.24 18.52 5.52
C ASP A 72 14.27 19.02 4.50
N GLU A 73 15.09 20.03 4.85
CA GLU A 73 16.17 20.50 3.98
C GLU A 73 17.22 19.40 3.75
N ILE A 74 17.58 18.66 4.79
CA ILE A 74 18.54 17.55 4.71
C ILE A 74 17.99 16.44 3.81
N LEU A 75 16.72 16.07 3.98
CA LEU A 75 16.09 15.06 3.14
C LEU A 75 16.01 15.52 1.67
N GLN A 76 15.67 16.79 1.43
CA GLN A 76 15.63 17.35 0.08
C GLN A 76 17.02 17.40 -0.57
N TYR A 77 18.08 17.65 0.20
CA TYR A 77 19.45 17.58 -0.30
C TYR A 77 19.77 16.18 -0.86
N TYR A 78 19.45 15.12 -0.13
CA TYR A 78 19.66 13.75 -0.59
C TYR A 78 18.72 13.36 -1.74
N VAL A 79 17.47 13.82 -1.73
CA VAL A 79 16.55 13.60 -2.86
C VAL A 79 17.04 14.29 -4.13
N ASN A 80 17.58 15.51 -4.04
CA ASN A 80 18.09 16.21 -5.21
C ASN A 80 19.31 15.50 -5.82
N ARG A 81 20.11 14.83 -4.98
CA ARG A 81 21.33 14.12 -5.41
C ARG A 81 21.07 12.70 -5.90
N TYR A 82 20.21 11.96 -5.20
CA TYR A 82 19.98 10.53 -5.46
C TYR A 82 18.61 10.26 -6.08
N GLY A 83 17.63 11.14 -5.93
CA GLY A 83 16.24 10.97 -6.34
C GLY A 83 15.32 10.57 -5.19
N GLU A 84 14.00 10.49 -5.43
CA GLU A 84 13.02 10.20 -4.38
C GLU A 84 13.14 8.78 -3.79
N TRP A 85 13.73 7.83 -4.52
CA TRP A 85 13.88 6.44 -4.07
C TRP A 85 14.79 6.29 -2.84
N ILE A 86 15.65 7.28 -2.57
CA ILE A 86 16.53 7.31 -1.41
C ILE A 86 15.74 7.39 -0.10
N LEU A 87 14.52 7.92 -0.13
CA LEU A 87 13.65 8.02 1.03
C LEU A 87 12.94 6.69 1.27
N TYR A 88 13.03 6.15 2.48
CA TYR A 88 12.26 4.97 2.87
C TYR A 88 10.74 5.20 2.75
N MET A 89 10.31 6.42 3.10
CA MET A 89 8.92 6.85 3.03
C MET A 89 8.88 8.22 2.33
N PRO A 90 8.56 8.27 1.02
CA PRO A 90 8.46 9.54 0.31
C PRO A 90 7.33 10.38 0.94
N PRO A 91 7.54 11.68 1.20
CA PRO A 91 6.47 12.54 1.67
C PRO A 91 5.35 12.56 0.60
N PRO A 92 4.07 12.50 0.99
CA PRO A 92 2.96 12.50 0.04
C PRO A 92 2.85 13.89 -0.61
N ARG A 93 3.62 14.13 -1.67
CA ARG A 93 3.62 15.40 -2.42
C ARG A 93 3.22 15.13 -3.87
N GLY A 94 2.34 15.97 -4.40
CA GLY A 94 1.97 16.04 -5.82
C GLY A 94 1.29 14.78 -6.37
N VAL A 95 2.05 13.93 -7.04
CA VAL A 95 1.54 12.85 -7.91
C VAL A 95 0.93 11.69 -7.12
N PHE A 96 1.44 11.42 -5.91
CA PHE A 96 0.84 10.42 -5.00
C PHE A 96 -0.58 10.78 -4.58
N LEU A 97 -0.93 12.08 -4.52
CA LEU A 97 -2.29 12.52 -4.22
C LEU A 97 -3.24 12.27 -5.40
N LEU A 98 -2.78 12.45 -6.65
CA LEU A 98 -3.57 12.13 -7.85
C LEU A 98 -3.96 10.65 -7.91
N GLY A 99 -3.03 9.76 -7.57
CA GLY A 99 -3.31 8.33 -7.43
C GLY A 99 -4.41 8.04 -6.42
N TRP A 100 -4.53 8.84 -5.36
CA TRP A 100 -5.58 8.73 -4.35
C TRP A 100 -6.94 9.25 -4.83
N PHE A 101 -6.99 10.28 -5.70
CA PHE A 101 -8.25 10.84 -6.22
C PHE A 101 -8.89 9.98 -7.32
N LEU A 102 -8.08 9.23 -8.07
CA LEU A 102 -8.53 8.35 -9.14
C LEU A 102 -9.64 7.35 -8.73
N PRO A 103 -9.52 6.59 -7.62
CA PRO A 103 -10.58 5.66 -7.20
C PRO A 103 -11.91 6.36 -6.85
N PHE A 104 -11.87 7.54 -6.20
CA PHE A 104 -13.10 8.29 -5.91
C PHE A 104 -13.77 8.80 -7.17
N LEU A 105 -12.98 9.27 -8.15
CA LEU A 105 -13.50 9.72 -9.43
C LEU A 105 -14.17 8.58 -10.21
N ALA A 106 -13.57 7.38 -10.19
CA ALA A 106 -14.12 6.20 -10.83
C ALA A 106 -15.47 5.79 -10.23
N VAL A 107 -15.58 5.79 -8.88
CA VAL A 107 -16.84 5.49 -8.18
C VAL A 107 -17.90 6.54 -8.49
N ALA A 108 -17.55 7.83 -8.45
CA ALA A 108 -18.48 8.91 -8.77
C ALA A 108 -18.99 8.83 -10.21
N ALA A 109 -18.10 8.56 -11.18
CA ALA A 109 -18.47 8.38 -12.58
C ALA A 109 -19.38 7.16 -12.79
N GLY A 110 -19.04 6.01 -12.20
CA GLY A 110 -19.86 4.80 -12.27
C GLY A 110 -21.25 5.00 -11.65
N GLY A 111 -21.31 5.60 -10.46
CA GLY A 111 -22.56 5.93 -9.78
C GLY A 111 -23.44 6.90 -10.58
N TRP A 112 -22.83 7.90 -11.21
CA TRP A 112 -23.53 8.83 -12.10
C TRP A 112 -24.18 8.12 -13.29
N VAL A 113 -23.45 7.22 -13.96
CA VAL A 113 -23.96 6.46 -15.10
C VAL A 113 -25.15 5.59 -14.68
N VAL A 114 -25.03 4.86 -13.57
CA VAL A 114 -26.11 4.03 -13.01
C VAL A 114 -27.33 4.89 -12.67
N TYR A 115 -27.13 6.02 -12.00
CA TYR A 115 -28.20 6.96 -11.66
C TYR A 115 -28.97 7.44 -12.90
N ARG A 116 -28.27 7.82 -13.96
CA ARG A 116 -28.91 8.24 -15.22
C ARG A 116 -29.69 7.11 -15.88
N TRP A 117 -29.15 5.89 -15.87
CA TRP A 117 -29.81 4.72 -16.46
C TRP A 117 -31.09 4.34 -15.71
N LEU A 118 -31.06 4.37 -14.37
CA LEU A 118 -32.27 4.14 -13.55
C LEU A 118 -33.33 5.21 -13.77
N ARG A 119 -32.94 6.49 -13.86
CA ARG A 119 -33.86 7.61 -14.14
C ARG A 119 -34.48 7.51 -15.54
N ALA A 120 -33.72 7.01 -16.53
CA ALA A 120 -34.23 6.79 -17.88
C ALA A 120 -35.29 5.66 -17.93
N ARG A 121 -35.19 4.65 -17.06
CA ARG A 121 -36.15 3.53 -16.98
C ARG A 121 -37.41 3.84 -16.16
N ALA A 122 -37.32 4.79 -15.23
CA ALA A 122 -38.45 5.24 -14.41
C ALA A 122 -39.51 6.05 -15.20
N GLY A 123 -39.26 6.37 -16.47
CA GLY A 123 -40.20 7.09 -17.36
C GLY A 123 -41.25 6.21 -18.05
N THR A 124 -41.23 4.89 -17.86
CA THR A 124 -42.07 3.92 -18.62
C THR A 124 -43.07 3.12 -17.77
N GLU A 125 -43.39 3.56 -16.55
CA GLU A 125 -44.37 2.89 -15.67
C GLU A 125 -45.68 3.70 -15.50
N GLY A 126 -46.03 4.55 -16.48
CA GLY A 126 -47.24 5.38 -16.46
C GLY A 126 -48.45 4.85 -17.24
N THR A 127 -48.38 3.67 -17.88
CA THR A 127 -49.54 3.14 -18.63
C THR A 127 -49.55 1.61 -18.65
N ARG A 128 -49.92 0.98 -17.54
CA ARG A 128 -50.54 -0.35 -17.57
C ARG A 128 -52.03 -0.19 -17.28
N SER A 129 -52.80 0.06 -18.34
CA SER A 129 -54.26 0.02 -18.31
C SER A 129 -54.75 -1.40 -17.93
N PRO A 130 -55.68 -1.56 -16.99
CA PRO A 130 -56.10 -2.86 -16.44
C PRO A 130 -57.14 -3.56 -17.33
N ALA A 131 -56.91 -3.60 -18.66
CA ALA A 131 -57.89 -4.09 -19.63
C ALA A 131 -57.53 -5.41 -20.32
N SER A 132 -56.47 -6.11 -19.89
CA SER A 132 -56.05 -7.39 -20.50
C SER A 132 -56.32 -8.63 -19.62
N ALA A 133 -57.06 -8.48 -18.51
CA ALA A 133 -57.39 -9.60 -17.62
C ALA A 133 -58.53 -10.52 -18.15
N ARG A 134 -58.93 -10.41 -19.42
CA ARG A 134 -59.88 -11.34 -20.05
C ARG A 134 -59.40 -11.75 -21.43
N ALA A 135 -58.56 -12.79 -21.47
CA ALA A 135 -58.57 -13.82 -22.50
C ALA A 135 -57.44 -14.83 -22.18
N ALA A 136 -57.75 -15.81 -21.33
CA ALA A 136 -57.12 -17.13 -21.46
C ALA A 136 -57.99 -17.94 -22.41
N PRO A 137 -57.38 -18.67 -23.35
CA PRO A 137 -57.47 -20.13 -23.24
C PRO A 137 -56.10 -20.83 -23.33
N ALA A 138 -55.95 -21.90 -22.57
CA ALA A 138 -54.95 -22.97 -22.71
C ALA A 138 -55.66 -24.25 -23.23
N PRO A 139 -55.01 -25.40 -23.49
CA PRO A 139 -53.57 -25.74 -23.58
C PRO A 139 -53.23 -26.56 -24.87
N GLU A 140 -52.06 -27.24 -24.87
CA GLU A 140 -51.54 -28.29 -25.79
C GLU A 140 -50.36 -27.82 -26.66
N ASP A 141 -49.27 -28.55 -26.86
CA ASP A 141 -48.62 -29.73 -26.27
C ASP A 141 -47.26 -29.85 -27.00
N GLY A 142 -46.18 -30.25 -26.33
CA GLY A 142 -44.87 -30.29 -27.00
C GLY A 142 -43.71 -30.45 -26.03
N THR A 143 -43.37 -31.70 -25.78
CA THR A 143 -42.29 -32.24 -24.94
C THR A 143 -40.86 -31.86 -25.41
N PRO A 144 -39.82 -32.10 -24.57
CA PRO A 144 -38.63 -31.27 -24.43
C PRO A 144 -37.49 -31.68 -25.38
N GLY A 145 -36.72 -30.68 -25.84
CA GLY A 145 -35.48 -30.85 -26.59
C GLY A 145 -34.27 -30.46 -25.75
N GLU A 146 -33.64 -31.49 -25.17
CA GLU A 146 -32.20 -31.71 -25.03
C GLU A 146 -31.30 -30.52 -24.64
N ASP A 147 -30.99 -30.54 -23.35
CA ASP A 147 -29.78 -30.08 -22.69
C ASP A 147 -28.52 -30.77 -23.24
N GLY A 148 -27.97 -30.20 -24.31
CA GLY A 148 -26.60 -30.45 -24.75
C GLY A 148 -25.60 -29.58 -23.97
N GLU A 149 -25.21 -30.06 -22.79
CA GLU A 149 -24.12 -29.56 -21.96
C GLU A 149 -22.86 -29.29 -22.81
N GLY A 150 -22.56 -28.01 -23.06
CA GLY A 150 -21.32 -27.57 -23.66
C GLY A 150 -20.18 -27.80 -22.68
N ALA A 151 -19.48 -28.92 -22.84
CA ALA A 151 -18.23 -29.22 -22.16
C ALA A 151 -17.17 -28.19 -22.59
N GLY A 152 -17.12 -27.08 -21.83
CA GLY A 152 -16.06 -26.10 -21.87
C GLY A 152 -14.73 -26.79 -21.61
N ASP A 153 -13.81 -26.55 -22.53
CA ASP A 153 -12.39 -26.82 -22.49
C ASP A 153 -11.77 -26.43 -21.15
N GLY A 154 -11.64 -27.42 -20.26
CA GLY A 154 -10.78 -27.33 -19.11
C GLY A 154 -9.33 -27.12 -19.57
N VAL A 155 -8.84 -25.89 -19.44
CA VAL A 155 -7.42 -25.57 -19.53
C VAL A 155 -6.67 -26.47 -18.54
N ASP A 156 -5.89 -27.40 -19.08
CA ASP A 156 -5.12 -28.39 -18.32
C ASP A 156 -3.83 -27.76 -17.78
N TRP A 157 -3.97 -27.04 -16.67
CA TRP A 157 -2.88 -26.37 -15.97
C TRP A 157 -1.79 -27.32 -15.49
N GLN A 158 -2.10 -28.61 -15.28
CA GLN A 158 -1.12 -29.59 -14.84
C GLN A 158 -0.12 -29.90 -15.95
N ARG A 159 -0.58 -30.04 -17.20
CA ARG A 159 0.29 -30.25 -18.36
C ARG A 159 1.19 -29.04 -18.61
N GLU A 160 0.68 -27.83 -18.40
CA GLU A 160 1.47 -26.62 -18.60
C GLU A 160 2.55 -26.46 -17.54
N LEU A 161 2.22 -26.67 -16.25
CA LEU A 161 3.19 -26.62 -15.15
C LEU A 161 4.34 -27.63 -15.29
N SER A 162 4.05 -28.84 -15.79
CA SER A 162 5.09 -29.86 -16.02
C SER A 162 6.09 -29.52 -17.14
N ARG A 163 5.78 -28.54 -17.99
CA ARG A 163 6.63 -28.14 -19.13
C ARG A 163 7.71 -27.13 -18.74
N TRP A 164 7.58 -26.49 -17.58
CA TRP A 164 8.47 -25.44 -17.07
C TRP A 164 9.39 -25.91 -15.92
N MET A 165 9.45 -27.21 -15.65
CA MET A 165 10.43 -27.85 -14.76
C MET A 165 11.44 -28.64 -15.59
#